data_AF-T2IM10-F1
#
_entry.id   AF-T2IM10-F1
#
_cell.length_a   1.000
_cell.length_b   1.000
_cell.length_c   1.000
_cell.angle_alpha   90.00
_cell.angle_beta   90.00
_cell.angle_gamma   90.00
#
_symmetry.space_group_name_H-M   'P 1'
#
loop_
_entity.id
_entity.type
_entity.pdbx_description
1 polymer ?
#
loop_
_entity_poly.entity_id
_entity_poly.type
_entity_poly.pdbx_seq_one_letter_code
_entity_poly.pdbx_strand_id
1 'polypeptide(L)'
;MTQSKVKATSEHHHDHGHNHVHSETSFKQIINRLSRIEGHIRGVKTMVSESRPCPEVLIQLAAVRGAIDRVSRLILDEHLNECVARAAQEGNIEEELQELKSALDRFLP
;
A
#
# COMPACT_ATOMS: atom_id res chain seq x y z
N MET A 1 46.21 -32.81 -8.18
CA MET A 1 45.81 -32.67 -6.77
C MET A 1 46.22 -31.26 -6.38
N THR A 2 45.37 -30.29 -6.08
CA THR A 2 44.00 -30.29 -5.56
C THR A 2 43.34 -28.97 -5.99
N GLN A 3 42.12 -29.06 -6.51
CA GLN A 3 41.19 -27.92 -6.54
C GLN A 3 40.88 -27.51 -5.09
N SER A 4 40.86 -26.21 -4.79
CA SER A 4 40.11 -25.70 -3.65
C SER A 4 39.14 -24.64 -4.16
N LYS A 5 37.87 -25.03 -4.08
CA LYS A 5 36.65 -24.33 -4.45
C LYS A 5 36.28 -23.31 -3.35
N VAL A 6 35.21 -22.56 -3.60
CA VAL A 6 34.35 -21.81 -2.64
C VAL A 6 34.81 -20.35 -2.43
N LYS A 7 34.00 -19.29 -2.61
CA LYS A 7 32.53 -19.13 -2.75
C LYS A 7 32.25 -17.87 -3.58
N ALA A 8 31.32 -17.97 -4.52
CA ALA A 8 30.60 -16.81 -5.05
C ALA A 8 29.53 -16.40 -4.02
N THR A 9 29.50 -15.13 -3.64
CA THR A 9 28.32 -14.51 -3.01
C THR A 9 27.64 -13.69 -4.09
N SER A 10 26.60 -14.26 -4.69
CA SER A 10 25.67 -13.54 -5.56
C SER A 10 24.81 -12.66 -4.65
N GLU A 11 25.08 -11.36 -4.66
CA GLU A 11 24.21 -10.35 -4.07
C GLU A 11 22.97 -10.23 -4.96
N HIS A 12 21.89 -10.92 -4.58
CA HIS A 12 20.59 -10.79 -5.24
C HIS A 12 19.82 -9.61 -4.65
N HIS A 13 20.11 -8.40 -5.13
CA HIS A 13 19.21 -7.25 -5.00
C HIS A 13 18.05 -7.44 -5.98
N HIS A 14 16.96 -8.06 -5.53
CA HIS A 14 15.69 -8.07 -6.27
C HIS A 14 14.88 -6.85 -5.86
N ASP A 15 15.11 -5.73 -6.55
CA ASP A 15 14.17 -4.61 -6.61
C ASP A 15 13.14 -4.94 -7.70
N HIS A 16 12.11 -5.70 -7.34
CA HIS A 16 10.97 -5.94 -8.20
C HIS A 16 9.84 -4.99 -7.78
N GLY A 17 9.99 -3.72 -8.16
CA GLY A 17 8.89 -2.77 -8.16
C GLY A 17 7.86 -3.20 -9.21
N HIS A 18 6.97 -4.12 -8.87
CA HIS A 18 5.88 -4.51 -9.74
C HIS A 18 4.87 -3.37 -9.90
N ASN A 19 4.45 -3.12 -11.14
CA ASN A 19 3.38 -2.18 -11.43
C ASN A 19 2.07 -2.74 -10.88
N HIS A 20 1.47 -2.04 -9.91
CA HIS A 20 0.17 -2.38 -9.36
C HIS A 20 -0.89 -2.28 -10.48
N VAL A 21 -1.56 -3.40 -10.81
CA VAL A 21 -2.62 -3.41 -11.81
C VAL A 21 -3.96 -3.33 -11.09
N HIS A 22 -4.73 -2.28 -11.35
CA HIS A 22 -6.10 -2.20 -10.85
C HIS A 22 -7.04 -2.55 -11.99
N SER A 23 -8.11 -3.30 -11.71
CA SER A 23 -9.24 -3.36 -12.65
C SER A 23 -9.77 -1.94 -12.91
N GLU A 24 -10.30 -1.65 -14.09
CA GLU A 24 -10.84 -0.32 -14.41
C GLU A 24 -11.86 0.16 -13.35
N THR A 25 -12.65 -0.78 -12.84
CA THR A 25 -13.65 -0.51 -11.79
C THR A 25 -12.97 -0.13 -10.48
N SER A 26 -11.97 -0.90 -10.03
CA SER A 26 -11.21 -0.58 -8.82
C SER A 26 -10.49 0.76 -8.94
N PHE A 27 -9.77 0.96 -10.04
CA PHE A 27 -9.04 2.20 -10.30
C PHE A 27 -9.94 3.42 -10.13
N LYS A 28 -11.11 3.40 -10.78
CA LYS A 28 -12.09 4.48 -10.66
C LYS A 28 -12.60 4.65 -9.23
N GLN A 29 -12.81 3.56 -8.49
CA GLN A 29 -13.23 3.63 -7.08
C GLN A 29 -12.15 4.24 -6.19
N ILE A 30 -10.89 3.86 -6.36
CA ILE A 30 -9.74 4.40 -5.61
C ILE A 30 -9.61 5.90 -5.89
N ILE A 31 -9.57 6.31 -7.15
CA ILE A 31 -9.48 7.72 -7.55
C ILE A 31 -10.62 8.53 -6.93
N ASN A 32 -11.87 8.05 -7.02
CA ASN A 32 -13.00 8.74 -6.42
C ASN A 32 -12.91 8.86 -4.88
N ARG A 33 -12.33 7.87 -4.20
CA ARG A 33 -12.14 7.94 -2.73
C ARG A 33 -11.04 8.93 -2.38
N LEU A 34 -9.93 8.92 -3.12
CA LEU A 34 -8.83 9.87 -2.96
C LEU A 34 -9.28 11.31 -3.21
N SER A 35 -10.07 11.58 -4.27
CA SER A 35 -10.62 12.92 -4.52
C SER A 35 -11.53 13.41 -3.39
N ARG A 36 -12.29 12.52 -2.74
CA ARG A 36 -13.10 12.91 -1.55
C ARG A 36 -12.21 13.21 -0.34
N ILE A 37 -11.17 12.41 -0.11
CA ILE A 37 -10.19 12.64 0.97
C ILE A 37 -9.51 14.00 0.77
N GLU A 38 -9.12 14.32 -0.46
CA GLU A 38 -8.56 15.62 -0.81
C GLU A 38 -9.52 16.77 -0.46
N GLY A 39 -10.81 16.63 -0.81
CA GLY A 39 -11.85 17.58 -0.42
C GLY A 39 -11.98 17.74 1.10
N HIS A 40 -11.94 16.65 1.86
CA HIS A 40 -11.97 16.70 3.33
C HIS A 40 -10.75 17.42 3.90
N ILE A 41 -9.55 17.15 3.39
CA ILE A 41 -8.32 17.85 3.82
C ILE A 41 -8.43 19.35 3.54
N ARG A 42 -8.94 19.75 2.37
CA ARG A 42 -9.21 21.17 2.07
C ARG A 42 -10.19 21.77 3.08
N GLY A 43 -11.25 21.04 3.44
CA GLY A 43 -12.19 21.46 4.48
C GLY A 43 -11.54 21.65 5.85
N VAL A 44 -10.70 20.70 6.29
CA VAL A 44 -9.93 20.82 7.54
C VAL A 44 -9.03 22.06 7.52
N LYS A 45 -8.35 22.33 6.39
CA LYS A 45 -7.53 23.54 6.23
C LYS A 45 -8.35 24.81 6.44
N THR A 46 -9.57 24.87 5.87
CA THR A 46 -10.49 26.00 6.06
C THR A 46 -10.88 26.15 7.53
N MET A 47 -11.24 25.05 8.22
CA MET A 47 -11.60 25.10 9.65
C MET A 47 -10.49 25.68 10.52
N VAL A 48 -9.24 25.34 10.23
CA VAL A 48 -8.08 25.90 10.93
C VAL A 48 -7.92 27.39 10.63
N SER A 49 -8.04 27.81 9.37
CA SER A 49 -7.95 29.23 9.00
C SER A 49 -9.06 30.10 9.63
N GLU A 50 -10.23 29.51 9.87
CA GLU A 50 -11.37 30.14 10.53
C GLU A 50 -11.28 30.07 12.07
N SER A 51 -10.19 29.53 12.62
CA SER A 51 -9.99 29.37 14.07
C SER A 51 -11.14 28.59 14.76
N ARG A 52 -11.67 27.56 14.09
CA ARG A 52 -12.71 26.70 14.67
C ARG A 52 -12.21 25.93 15.90
N PRO A 53 -13.11 25.53 16.83
CA PRO A 53 -12.73 24.81 18.03
C PRO A 53 -11.91 23.54 17.73
N CYS A 54 -10.81 23.35 18.47
CA CYS A 54 -9.92 22.20 18.28
C CYS A 54 -10.64 20.84 18.28
N PRO A 55 -11.63 20.56 19.16
CA PRO A 55 -12.35 19.29 19.13
C PRO A 55 -13.04 19.01 17.80
N GLU A 56 -13.59 20.03 17.13
CA GLU A 56 -14.24 19.88 15.83
C GLU A 56 -13.24 19.55 14.72
N VAL A 57 -12.08 20.22 14.74
CA VAL A 57 -10.97 19.94 13.80
C VAL A 57 -10.46 18.52 13.99
N LEU A 58 -10.28 18.07 15.24
CA LEU A 58 -9.82 16.72 15.57
C LEU A 58 -10.81 15.64 15.09
N ILE A 59 -12.13 15.89 15.19
CA ILE A 59 -13.15 14.98 14.63
C ILE A 59 -13.00 14.84 13.12
N GLN A 60 -12.77 15.95 12.40
CA GLN A 60 -12.59 15.89 10.94
C GLN A 60 -11.28 15.21 10.54
N LEU A 61 -10.19 15.44 11.27
CA LEU A 61 -8.93 14.72 11.08
C LEU A 61 -9.09 13.21 11.31
N ALA A 62 -9.86 12.80 12.32
CA ALA A 62 -10.16 11.39 12.55
C ALA A 62 -10.98 10.78 11.40
N ALA A 63 -11.94 11.54 10.84
CA ALA A 63 -12.72 11.11 9.68
C ALA A 63 -11.83 10.94 8.43
N VAL A 64 -10.87 11.86 8.21
CA VAL A 64 -9.87 11.75 7.15
C VAL A 64 -9.01 10.50 7.34
N ARG A 65 -8.45 10.28 8.54
CA ARG A 65 -7.64 9.10 8.84
C ARG A 65 -8.40 7.82 8.52
N GLY A 66 -9.63 7.68 9.03
CA GLY A 66 -10.45 6.51 8.73
C GLY A 66 -10.79 6.35 7.25
N ALA A 67 -10.86 7.43 6.47
CA ALA A 67 -11.03 7.36 5.03
C ALA A 67 -9.77 6.88 4.30
N ILE A 68 -8.58 7.33 4.74
CA ILE A 68 -7.29 6.84 4.25
C ILE A 68 -7.16 5.36 4.55
N ASP A 69 -7.42 4.92 5.79
CA ASP A 69 -7.33 3.51 6.21
C ASP A 69 -8.17 2.60 5.30
N ARG A 70 -9.38 3.05 4.91
CA ARG A 70 -10.26 2.31 3.99
C ARG A 70 -9.71 2.22 2.56
N VAL A 71 -9.02 3.25 2.07
CA VAL A 71 -8.39 3.21 0.74
C VAL A 71 -7.16 2.32 0.79
N SER A 72 -6.31 2.49 1.80
CA SER A 72 -5.12 1.67 1.99
C SER A 72 -5.48 0.19 2.09
N ARG A 73 -6.56 -0.15 2.82
CA ARG A 73 -7.06 -1.53 2.92
C ARG A 73 -7.50 -2.10 1.56
N LEU A 74 -8.19 -1.30 0.74
CA LEU A 74 -8.64 -1.73 -0.58
C LEU A 74 -7.44 -2.06 -1.50
N ILE A 75 -6.42 -1.20 -1.49
CA ILE A 75 -5.18 -1.41 -2.26
C ILE A 75 -4.46 -2.67 -1.76
N LEU A 76 -4.35 -2.83 -0.43
CA LEU A 76 -3.74 -4.02 0.15
C LEU A 76 -4.49 -5.29 -0.28
N ASP A 77 -5.81 -5.34 -0.12
CA ASP A 77 -6.62 -6.51 -0.50
C ASP A 77 -6.42 -6.89 -1.98
N GLU A 78 -6.27 -5.92 -2.87
CA GLU A 78 -5.99 -6.19 -4.29
C GLU A 78 -4.59 -6.76 -4.50
N HIS A 79 -3.57 -6.16 -3.87
CA HIS A 79 -2.21 -6.70 -3.89
C HIS A 79 -2.14 -8.13 -3.36
N LEU A 80 -2.84 -8.43 -2.26
CA LEU A 80 -2.95 -9.79 -1.71
C LEU A 80 -3.48 -10.79 -2.73
N ASN A 81 -4.58 -10.43 -3.40
CA ASN A 81 -5.23 -11.31 -4.37
C ASN A 81 -4.31 -11.59 -5.57
N GLU A 82 -3.57 -10.59 -6.04
CA GLU A 82 -2.63 -10.75 -7.14
C GLU A 82 -1.43 -11.62 -6.77
N CYS A 83 -0.78 -11.35 -5.63
CA CYS A 83 0.35 -12.15 -5.16
C CYS A 83 -0.02 -13.63 -5.00
N VAL A 84 -1.18 -13.91 -4.39
CA VAL A 84 -1.67 -15.29 -4.23
C VAL A 84 -2.00 -15.93 -5.58
N ALA A 85 -2.62 -15.19 -6.50
CA ALA A 85 -2.95 -15.71 -7.83
C ALA A 85 -1.69 -16.04 -8.64
N ARG A 86 -0.67 -15.18 -8.62
CA ARG A 86 0.62 -15.44 -9.29
C ARG A 86 1.37 -16.60 -8.66
N ALA A 87 1.47 -16.64 -7.32
CA ALA A 87 2.08 -17.76 -6.60
C ALA A 87 1.46 -19.11 -7.01
N ALA A 88 0.13 -19.15 -7.18
CA ALA A 88 -0.59 -20.34 -7.61
C ALA A 88 -0.37 -20.71 -9.08
N GLN A 89 -0.15 -19.73 -9.97
CA GLN A 89 0.04 -19.96 -11.41
C GLN A 89 1.49 -20.28 -11.79
N GLU A 90 2.44 -19.55 -11.21
CA GLU A 90 3.85 -19.56 -11.61
C GLU A 90 4.71 -20.45 -10.70
N GLY A 91 4.19 -20.85 -9.53
CA GLY A 91 4.88 -21.71 -8.57
C GLY A 91 5.93 -20.98 -7.71
N ASN A 92 6.07 -19.67 -7.86
CA ASN A 92 7.05 -18.82 -7.16
C ASN A 92 6.56 -18.40 -5.75
N ILE A 93 6.08 -19.36 -4.96
CA ILE A 93 5.39 -19.09 -3.68
C ILE A 93 6.27 -18.31 -2.69
N GLU A 94 7.56 -18.63 -2.58
CA GLU A 94 8.44 -17.97 -1.61
C GLU A 94 8.66 -16.49 -1.94
N GLU A 95 8.82 -16.16 -3.23
CA GLU A 95 9.04 -14.79 -3.69
C GLU A 95 7.81 -13.92 -3.40
N GLU A 96 6.63 -14.38 -3.83
CA GLU A 96 5.35 -13.68 -3.61
C GLU A 96 5.03 -13.53 -2.11
N LEU A 97 5.42 -14.51 -1.29
CA LEU A 97 5.25 -14.43 0.17
C LEU A 97 6.18 -13.38 0.80
N GLN A 98 7.40 -13.21 0.29
CA GLN A 98 8.31 -12.16 0.78
C GLN A 98 7.80 -10.77 0.40
N GLU A 99 7.31 -10.59 -0.83
CA GLU A 99 6.69 -9.34 -1.25
C GLU A 99 5.50 -8.97 -0.38
N LEU A 100 4.62 -9.94 -0.14
CA LEU A 100 3.48 -9.80 0.75
C LEU A 100 3.90 -9.34 2.15
N LYS A 101 4.88 -10.01 2.78
CA LYS A 101 5.39 -9.60 4.09
C LYS A 101 5.90 -8.16 4.06
N SER A 102 6.68 -7.82 3.04
CA SER A 102 7.22 -6.47 2.85
C SER A 102 6.12 -5.41 2.71
N ALA A 103 5.02 -5.72 2.01
CA ALA A 103 3.87 -4.82 1.90
C ALA A 103 3.16 -4.63 3.24
N LEU A 104 2.97 -5.72 4.00
CA LEU A 104 2.38 -5.69 5.34
C LEU A 104 3.22 -4.89 6.33
N ASP A 105 4.54 -5.04 6.31
CA ASP A 105 5.46 -4.29 7.20
C ASP A 105 5.42 -2.77 6.96
N ARG A 106 5.09 -2.34 5.73
CA ARG A 106 4.91 -0.90 5.42
C ARG A 106 3.52 -0.39 5.77
N PHE A 107 2.53 -1.26 5.77
CA PHE A 107 1.13 -0.92 6.00
C PHE A 107 0.78 -0.89 7.49
N LEU A 108 1.34 -1.83 8.26
CA LEU A 108 1.13 -1.94 9.69
C LEU A 108 2.16 -1.06 10.42
N PRO A 109 1.72 -0.11 11.26
CA PRO A 109 2.61 0.73 12.05
C PRO A 109 3.29 -0.02 13.20
#